data_AF-A0A381XZT9-F1
#
_entry.id   AF-A0A381XZT9-F1
#
_cell.length_a   1.000
_cell.length_b   1.000
_cell.length_c   1.000
_cell.angle_alpha   90.00
_cell.angle_beta   90.00
_cell.angle_gamma   90.00
#
_symmetry.space_group_name_H-M   'P 1'
#
loop_
_entity.id
_entity.type
_entity.pdbx_description
1 polymer ?
#
loop_
_entity_poly.entity_id
_entity_poly.type
_entity_poly.pdbx_seq_one_letter_code
_entity_poly.pdbx_strand_id
1 'polypeptide(L)'
;MLPALARVVRGTSILFWGLPIAMVVSVMAKLSNWTDAAWPMGMLMPPAAFGMLWYGLWLLGSFQPQERVWQAALGQAKLIGLFSLGLSPFLHWHHRVPDELYFANAVWLLALGFVFYLMSLNKMLARLAAMMPDETLRVESRLFSRMNRVLLAMTPIGFGVIYLFSFMEDLPEILFRVVALAAKLRPWLFMAFVLIPVSMTMSLLWKTKESILASVFNSRQ
;
A
#
# COMPACT_ATOMS: atom_id res chain seq x y z
N MET A 1 -26.67 12.48 2.43
CA MET A 1 -25.22 12.57 2.69
C MET A 1 -24.74 11.63 3.80
N LEU A 2 -25.47 11.51 4.92
CA LEU A 2 -25.09 10.66 6.07
C LEU A 2 -24.75 9.18 5.74
N PRO A 3 -25.50 8.45 4.88
CA PRO A 3 -25.17 7.06 4.56
C PRO A 3 -23.89 6.90 3.72
N ALA A 4 -23.56 7.90 2.90
CA ALA A 4 -22.34 7.92 2.11
C ALA A 4 -21.13 8.20 3.01
N LEU A 5 -21.23 9.16 3.93
CA LEU A 5 -20.19 9.45 4.93
C LEU A 5 -19.94 8.24 5.85
N ALA A 6 -21.00 7.55 6.30
CA ALA A 6 -20.86 6.32 7.08
C ALA A 6 -20.09 5.23 6.32
N ARG A 7 -20.34 5.08 5.01
CA ARG A 7 -19.56 4.18 4.16
C ARG A 7 -18.11 4.63 4.01
N VAL A 8 -17.84 5.93 3.93
CA VAL A 8 -16.46 6.45 3.92
C VAL A 8 -15.73 6.09 5.21
N VAL A 9 -16.32 6.34 6.37
CA VAL A 9 -15.75 6.00 7.68
C VAL A 9 -15.41 4.51 7.77
N ARG A 10 -16.36 3.65 7.36
CA ARG A 10 -16.15 2.19 7.30
C ARG A 10 -15.01 1.83 6.35
N GLY A 11 -15.00 2.40 5.14
CA GLY A 11 -13.94 2.19 4.15
C GLY A 11 -12.56 2.60 4.67
N THR A 12 -12.44 3.78 5.28
CA THR A 12 -11.18 4.25 5.88
C THR A 12 -10.72 3.39 7.05
N SER A 13 -11.65 2.85 7.86
CA SER A 13 -11.31 1.94 8.97
C SER A 13 -10.81 0.59 8.45
N ILE A 14 -11.48 0.05 7.42
CA ILE A 14 -11.04 -1.19 6.76
C ILE A 14 -9.66 -1.00 6.12
N LEU A 15 -9.40 0.13 5.48
CA LEU A 15 -8.09 0.45 4.92
C LEU A 15 -7.01 0.61 6.01
N PHE A 16 -7.36 1.25 7.12
CA PHE A 16 -6.45 1.45 8.25
C PHE A 16 -5.94 0.12 8.80
N TRP A 17 -6.82 -0.85 9.03
CA TRP A 17 -6.43 -2.19 9.51
C TRP A 17 -5.91 -3.10 8.41
N GLY A 18 -6.43 -2.99 7.19
CA GLY A 18 -6.02 -3.80 6.06
C GLY A 18 -4.57 -3.56 5.65
N LEU A 19 -4.05 -2.34 5.78
CA LEU A 19 -2.66 -1.99 5.44
C LEU A 19 -1.62 -2.78 6.24
N PRO A 20 -1.60 -2.71 7.58
CA PRO A 20 -0.64 -3.47 8.38
C PRO A 20 -0.86 -4.98 8.24
N ILE A 21 -2.11 -5.45 8.13
CA ILE A 21 -2.40 -6.88 7.92
C ILE A 21 -1.80 -7.36 6.60
N ALA A 22 -2.04 -6.67 5.49
CA ALA A 22 -1.48 -7.04 4.18
C ALA A 22 0.05 -7.03 4.20
N MET A 23 0.66 -6.06 4.88
CA MET A 23 2.11 -5.99 5.04
C MET A 23 2.66 -7.17 5.85
N VAL A 24 2.09 -7.45 7.03
CA VAL A 24 2.51 -8.56 7.90
C VAL A 24 2.34 -9.89 7.18
N VAL A 25 1.17 -10.13 6.57
CA VAL A 25 0.89 -11.36 5.81
C VAL A 25 1.90 -11.54 4.67
N SER A 26 2.22 -10.47 3.92
CA SER A 26 3.19 -10.55 2.82
C SER A 26 4.61 -10.83 3.31
N VAL A 27 5.03 -10.19 4.40
CA VAL A 27 6.37 -10.40 4.98
C VAL A 27 6.47 -11.80 5.59
N MET A 28 5.48 -12.23 6.36
CA MET A 28 5.46 -13.56 6.95
C MET A 28 5.42 -14.64 5.88
N ALA A 29 4.65 -14.47 4.79
CA ALA A 29 4.59 -15.45 3.70
C ALA A 29 5.96 -15.64 3.01
N LYS A 30 6.81 -14.63 3.05
CA LYS A 30 8.18 -14.73 2.55
C LYS A 30 9.15 -15.35 3.57
N LEU A 31 9.02 -15.00 4.85
CA LEU A 31 10.00 -15.33 5.89
C LEU A 31 9.72 -16.64 6.64
N SER A 32 8.49 -17.16 6.59
CA SER A 32 8.04 -18.28 7.39
C SER A 32 7.15 -19.22 6.57
N ASN A 33 7.18 -20.51 6.91
CA ASN A 33 6.37 -21.58 6.34
C ASN A 33 4.91 -21.61 6.87
N TRP A 34 4.44 -20.55 7.52
CA TRP A 34 3.08 -20.52 8.08
C TRP A 34 1.99 -20.70 7.02
N THR A 35 2.25 -20.27 5.76
CA THR A 35 1.31 -20.46 4.65
C THR A 35 1.09 -21.93 4.33
N ASP A 36 2.10 -22.76 4.57
CA ASP A 36 2.03 -24.21 4.43
C ASP A 36 1.49 -24.91 5.67
N ALA A 37 1.91 -24.46 6.85
CA ALA A 37 1.47 -25.02 8.12
C ALA A 37 -0.04 -24.85 8.35
N ALA A 38 -0.64 -23.77 7.86
CA ALA A 38 -2.05 -23.44 8.03
C ALA A 38 -2.90 -23.78 6.78
N TRP A 39 -2.57 -24.82 6.03
CA TRP A 39 -3.33 -25.20 4.83
C TRP A 39 -4.81 -25.52 5.14
N PRO A 40 -5.81 -24.99 4.38
CA PRO A 40 -5.70 -24.09 3.23
C PRO A 40 -5.77 -22.59 3.57
N MET A 41 -5.99 -22.23 4.84
CA MET A 41 -6.05 -20.84 5.30
C MET A 41 -4.81 -20.03 4.90
N GLY A 42 -3.62 -20.63 4.94
CA GLY A 42 -2.37 -19.99 4.56
C GLY A 42 -2.33 -19.50 3.11
N MET A 43 -3.00 -20.19 2.19
CA MET A 43 -3.14 -19.76 0.79
C MET A 43 -4.17 -18.63 0.64
N LEU A 44 -5.24 -18.64 1.45
CA LEU A 44 -6.34 -17.69 1.36
C LEU A 44 -6.09 -16.37 2.09
N MET A 45 -5.18 -16.36 3.07
CA MET A 45 -4.88 -15.19 3.89
C MET A 45 -4.30 -14.00 3.09
N PRO A 46 -3.33 -14.17 2.17
CA PRO A 46 -2.88 -13.04 1.35
C PRO A 46 -4.01 -12.46 0.49
N PRO A 47 -4.80 -13.25 -0.27
CA PRO A 47 -5.98 -12.72 -0.97
C PRO A 47 -7.00 -12.06 -0.05
N ALA A 48 -7.25 -12.60 1.15
CA ALA A 48 -8.15 -11.98 2.11
C ALA A 48 -7.65 -10.61 2.57
N ALA A 49 -6.34 -10.47 2.86
CA ALA A 49 -5.74 -9.22 3.30
C ALA A 49 -5.77 -8.14 2.20
N PHE A 50 -5.39 -8.49 0.97
CA PHE A 50 -5.49 -7.56 -0.17
C PHE A 50 -6.94 -7.31 -0.58
N GLY A 51 -7.84 -8.28 -0.38
CA GLY A 51 -9.28 -8.15 -0.60
C GLY A 51 -9.90 -7.16 0.36
N MET A 52 -9.46 -7.15 1.63
CA MET A 52 -9.84 -6.15 2.62
C MET A 52 -9.47 -4.73 2.16
N LEU A 53 -8.26 -4.54 1.62
CA LEU A 53 -7.83 -3.26 1.06
C LEU A 53 -8.72 -2.82 -0.11
N TRP A 54 -8.96 -3.71 -1.07
CA TRP A 54 -9.80 -3.42 -2.23
C TRP A 54 -11.25 -3.11 -1.82
N TYR A 55 -11.81 -3.88 -0.89
CA TYR A 55 -13.15 -3.66 -0.36
C TYR A 55 -13.27 -2.33 0.40
N GLY A 56 -12.23 -1.94 1.13
CA GLY A 56 -12.14 -0.63 1.76
C GLY A 56 -12.28 0.50 0.74
N LEU A 57 -11.57 0.41 -0.40
CA LEU A 57 -11.73 1.36 -1.51
C LEU A 57 -13.09 1.27 -2.20
N TRP A 58 -13.67 0.08 -2.30
CA TRP A 58 -15.01 -0.12 -2.88
C TRP A 58 -16.05 0.72 -2.17
N LEU A 59 -16.07 0.70 -0.83
CA LEU A 59 -17.00 1.48 0.00
C LEU A 59 -16.89 2.99 -0.19
N LEU A 60 -15.68 3.50 -0.50
CA LEU A 60 -15.45 4.92 -0.80
C LEU A 60 -16.13 5.37 -2.10
N GLY A 61 -16.47 4.45 -3.01
CA GLY A 61 -16.99 4.75 -4.34
C GLY A 61 -18.32 5.51 -4.35
N SER A 62 -19.16 5.32 -3.33
CA SER A 62 -20.44 6.02 -3.24
C SER A 62 -20.35 7.48 -2.79
N PHE A 63 -19.16 7.92 -2.35
CA PHE A 63 -18.95 9.30 -1.93
C PHE A 63 -18.67 10.20 -3.14
N GLN A 64 -19.40 11.31 -3.25
CA GLN A 64 -19.24 12.33 -4.29
C GLN A 64 -19.04 11.76 -5.71
N PRO A 65 -20.03 11.03 -6.28
CA PRO A 65 -19.90 10.42 -7.61
C PRO A 65 -19.72 11.42 -8.75
N GLN A 66 -20.14 12.67 -8.53
CA GLN A 66 -20.03 13.75 -9.53
C GLN A 66 -18.61 14.35 -9.60
N GLU A 67 -17.80 14.16 -8.56
CA GLU A 67 -16.48 14.76 -8.44
C GLU A 67 -15.43 13.95 -9.22
N ARG A 68 -15.18 14.36 -10.47
CA ARG A 68 -14.35 13.61 -11.44
C ARG A 68 -12.93 13.35 -10.93
N VAL A 69 -12.32 14.34 -10.28
CA VAL A 69 -10.92 14.24 -9.79
C VAL A 69 -10.82 13.20 -8.67
N TRP A 70 -11.84 13.13 -7.79
CA TRP A 70 -11.95 12.12 -6.76
C TRP A 70 -12.14 10.73 -7.35
N GLN A 71 -13.11 10.57 -8.27
CA GLN A 71 -13.41 9.28 -8.87
C GLN A 71 -12.22 8.75 -9.69
N ALA A 72 -11.47 9.61 -10.37
CA ALA A 72 -10.24 9.22 -11.07
C ALA A 72 -9.15 8.73 -10.10
N ALA A 73 -8.93 9.46 -8.98
CA ALA A 73 -7.95 9.05 -7.98
C ALA A 73 -8.33 7.74 -7.28
N LEU A 74 -9.62 7.59 -6.94
CA LEU A 74 -10.15 6.37 -6.34
C LEU A 74 -10.10 5.18 -7.32
N GLY A 75 -10.45 5.41 -8.59
CA GLY A 75 -10.38 4.41 -9.65
C GLY A 75 -8.95 3.89 -9.85
N GLN A 76 -7.96 4.79 -9.89
CA GLN A 76 -6.55 4.42 -9.95
C GLN A 76 -6.14 3.51 -8.77
N ALA A 77 -6.52 3.89 -7.54
CA ALA A 77 -6.23 3.08 -6.36
C ALA A 77 -6.94 1.71 -6.40
N LYS A 78 -8.19 1.65 -6.89
CA LYS A 78 -8.94 0.39 -7.04
C LYS A 78 -8.31 -0.54 -8.06
N LEU A 79 -7.86 -0.02 -9.21
CA LEU A 79 -7.21 -0.81 -10.25
C LEU A 79 -5.90 -1.43 -9.74
N ILE A 80 -5.05 -0.63 -9.09
CA ILE A 80 -3.79 -1.13 -8.54
C ILE A 80 -4.07 -2.09 -7.37
N GLY A 81 -5.06 -1.80 -6.52
CA GLY A 81 -5.48 -2.72 -5.45
C GLY A 81 -5.99 -4.05 -5.97
N LEU A 82 -6.75 -4.06 -7.08
CA LEU A 82 -7.23 -5.28 -7.73
C LEU A 82 -6.08 -6.07 -8.35
N PHE A 83 -5.13 -5.38 -8.98
CA PHE A 83 -3.91 -5.98 -9.49
C PHE A 83 -3.09 -6.65 -8.38
N SER A 84 -2.85 -5.95 -7.26
CA SER A 84 -2.17 -6.53 -6.10
C SER A 84 -2.94 -7.69 -5.48
N LEU A 85 -4.29 -7.62 -5.44
CA LEU A 85 -5.13 -8.74 -5.01
C LEU A 85 -4.94 -9.97 -5.90
N GLY A 86 -4.96 -9.81 -7.23
CA GLY A 86 -4.74 -10.91 -8.17
C GLY A 86 -3.35 -11.53 -8.07
N LEU A 87 -2.33 -10.75 -7.68
CA LEU A 87 -0.97 -11.25 -7.49
C LEU A 87 -0.71 -11.85 -6.09
N SER A 88 -1.56 -11.55 -5.11
CA SER A 88 -1.35 -12.01 -3.73
C SER A 88 -1.27 -13.53 -3.53
N PRO A 89 -1.98 -14.41 -4.28
CA PRO A 89 -1.82 -15.86 -4.13
C PRO A 89 -0.40 -16.36 -4.43
N PHE A 90 0.36 -15.64 -5.26
CA PHE A 90 1.72 -16.05 -5.63
C PHE A 90 2.70 -15.96 -4.45
N LEU A 91 2.36 -15.25 -3.37
CA LEU A 91 3.13 -15.29 -2.13
C LEU A 91 3.23 -16.71 -1.55
N HIS A 92 2.13 -17.47 -1.62
CA HIS A 92 2.09 -18.87 -1.18
C HIS A 92 2.98 -19.76 -2.05
N TRP A 93 2.85 -19.62 -3.37
CA TRP A 93 3.57 -20.45 -4.33
C TRP A 93 5.07 -20.17 -4.40
N HIS A 94 5.47 -18.91 -4.26
CA HIS A 94 6.88 -18.54 -4.19
C HIS A 94 7.58 -19.16 -2.98
N HIS A 95 6.88 -19.32 -1.85
CA HIS A 95 7.46 -20.00 -0.68
C HIS A 95 7.73 -21.48 -0.96
N ARG A 96 6.79 -22.18 -1.64
CA ARG A 96 6.93 -23.61 -1.96
C ARG A 96 7.95 -23.91 -3.05
N VAL A 97 8.03 -23.04 -4.05
CA VAL A 97 8.91 -23.22 -5.21
C VAL A 97 9.73 -21.94 -5.41
N PRO A 98 10.72 -21.69 -4.53
CA PRO A 98 11.48 -20.44 -4.52
C PRO A 98 12.40 -20.28 -5.75
N ASP A 99 12.84 -21.40 -6.33
CA ASP A 99 13.76 -21.42 -7.47
C ASP A 99 13.08 -21.08 -8.80
N GLU A 100 11.74 -21.09 -8.82
CA GLU A 100 10.97 -20.77 -10.01
C GLU A 100 10.91 -19.24 -10.21
N LEU A 101 11.61 -18.76 -11.24
CA LEU A 101 11.71 -17.33 -11.56
C LEU A 101 10.34 -16.69 -11.77
N TYR A 102 9.36 -17.42 -12.31
CA TYR A 102 8.01 -16.92 -12.49
C TYR A 102 7.37 -16.44 -11.16
N PHE A 103 7.46 -17.25 -10.10
CA PHE A 103 6.89 -16.87 -8.80
C PHE A 103 7.67 -15.76 -8.12
N ALA A 104 9.01 -15.76 -8.26
CA ALA A 104 9.84 -14.66 -7.79
C ALA A 104 9.44 -13.33 -8.45
N ASN A 105 9.27 -13.32 -9.77
CA ASN A 105 8.85 -12.15 -10.53
C ASN A 105 7.44 -11.68 -10.14
N ALA A 106 6.50 -12.59 -9.90
CA ALA A 106 5.16 -12.25 -9.43
C ALA A 106 5.17 -11.56 -8.05
N VAL A 107 6.00 -12.05 -7.12
CA VAL A 107 6.15 -11.42 -5.79
C VAL A 107 6.85 -10.07 -5.89
N TRP A 108 7.86 -9.92 -6.76
CA TRP A 108 8.48 -8.61 -7.04
C TRP A 108 7.48 -7.61 -7.62
N LEU A 109 6.68 -8.06 -8.59
CA LEU A 109 5.63 -7.25 -9.20
C LEU A 109 4.54 -6.87 -8.20
N LEU A 110 4.20 -7.76 -7.27
CA LEU A 110 3.31 -7.46 -6.15
C LEU A 110 3.90 -6.38 -5.23
N ALA A 111 5.19 -6.47 -4.88
CA ALA A 111 5.86 -5.48 -4.04
C ALA A 111 5.87 -4.10 -4.71
N LEU A 112 6.20 -4.03 -5.99
CA LEU A 112 6.11 -2.80 -6.79
C LEU A 112 4.67 -2.28 -6.86
N GLY A 113 3.71 -3.17 -7.13
CA GLY A 113 2.29 -2.86 -7.14
C GLY A 113 1.82 -2.26 -5.81
N PHE A 114 2.29 -2.79 -4.68
CA PHE A 114 1.96 -2.26 -3.36
C PHE A 114 2.55 -0.87 -3.10
N VAL A 115 3.75 -0.58 -3.60
CA VAL A 115 4.34 0.77 -3.55
C VAL A 115 3.48 1.76 -4.35
N PHE A 116 3.09 1.40 -5.59
CA PHE A 116 2.20 2.23 -6.40
C PHE A 116 0.79 2.36 -5.81
N TYR A 117 0.33 1.31 -5.12
CA TYR A 117 -0.92 1.32 -4.37
C TYR A 117 -0.86 2.37 -3.26
N LEU A 118 0.19 2.36 -2.43
CA LEU A 118 0.37 3.35 -1.38
C LEU A 118 0.45 4.77 -1.94
N MET A 119 1.18 5.00 -3.03
CA MET A 119 1.21 6.32 -3.68
C MET A 119 -0.18 6.78 -4.13
N SER A 120 -0.94 5.89 -4.76
CA SER A 120 -2.28 6.18 -5.26
C SER A 120 -3.27 6.39 -4.11
N LEU A 121 -3.13 5.62 -3.04
CA LEU A 121 -3.90 5.77 -1.81
C LEU A 121 -3.62 7.12 -1.14
N ASN A 122 -2.36 7.53 -1.03
CA ASN A 122 -2.00 8.85 -0.48
C ASN A 122 -2.49 10.02 -1.33
N LYS A 123 -2.51 9.85 -2.67
CA LYS A 123 -3.11 10.83 -3.58
C LYS A 123 -4.62 10.93 -3.37
N MET A 124 -5.30 9.79 -3.25
CA MET A 124 -6.74 9.70 -2.97
C MET A 124 -7.08 10.34 -1.62
N LEU A 125 -6.33 10.04 -0.55
CA LEU A 125 -6.54 10.61 0.78
C LEU A 125 -6.34 12.13 0.81
N ALA A 126 -5.35 12.66 0.11
CA ALA A 126 -5.17 14.11 -0.01
C ALA A 126 -6.35 14.79 -0.72
N ARG A 127 -6.99 14.11 -1.68
CA ARG A 127 -8.21 14.60 -2.33
C ARG A 127 -9.42 14.52 -1.41
N LEU A 128 -9.55 13.44 -0.64
CA LEU A 128 -10.60 13.31 0.36
C LEU A 128 -10.49 14.42 1.41
N ALA A 129 -9.29 14.66 1.95
CA ALA A 129 -9.03 15.74 2.90
C ALA A 129 -9.36 17.13 2.33
N ALA A 130 -9.05 17.39 1.06
CA ALA A 130 -9.40 18.65 0.39
C ALA A 130 -10.91 18.91 0.30
N MET A 131 -11.75 17.87 0.38
CA MET A 131 -13.22 17.97 0.36
C MET A 131 -13.83 18.09 1.75
N MET A 132 -13.03 17.92 2.81
CA MET A 132 -13.45 18.08 4.19
C MET A 132 -13.32 19.53 4.65
N PRO A 133 -14.13 20.01 5.62
CA PRO A 133 -14.07 21.39 6.12
C PRO A 133 -12.83 21.70 6.97
N ASP A 134 -12.06 20.70 7.38
CA ASP A 134 -10.92 20.80 8.30
C ASP A 134 -9.62 21.25 7.58
N GLU A 135 -9.19 22.50 7.83
CA GLU A 135 -8.00 23.08 7.19
C GLU A 135 -6.68 22.43 7.65
N THR A 136 -6.58 22.05 8.93
CA THR A 136 -5.40 21.37 9.47
C THR A 136 -5.18 20.05 8.75
N LEU A 137 -6.24 19.27 8.56
CA LEU A 137 -6.19 18.01 7.81
C LEU A 137 -5.76 18.23 6.34
N ARG A 138 -6.19 19.32 5.71
CA ARG A 138 -5.81 19.64 4.31
C ARG A 138 -4.33 19.95 4.17
N VAL A 139 -3.74 20.66 5.14
CA VAL A 139 -2.30 21.01 5.11
C VAL A 139 -1.46 19.78 5.40
N GLU A 140 -1.78 19.03 6.47
CA GLU A 140 -1.06 17.82 6.85
C GLU A 140 -1.13 16.74 5.77
N SER A 141 -2.29 16.51 5.18
CA SER A 141 -2.46 15.52 4.10
C SER A 141 -1.64 15.86 2.86
N ARG A 142 -1.49 17.15 2.52
CA ARG A 142 -0.62 17.58 1.42
C ARG A 142 0.86 17.32 1.72
N LEU A 143 1.32 17.65 2.92
CA LEU A 143 2.70 17.41 3.34
C LEU A 143 3.02 15.91 3.36
N PHE A 144 2.22 15.13 4.08
CA PHE A 144 2.44 13.69 4.22
C PHE A 144 2.34 12.99 2.87
N SER A 145 1.35 13.33 2.03
CA SER A 145 1.23 12.77 0.67
C SER A 145 2.43 13.11 -0.22
N ARG A 146 3.06 14.27 -0.05
CA ARG A 146 4.27 14.66 -0.81
C ARG A 146 5.49 13.89 -0.33
N MET A 147 5.76 13.92 0.98
CA MET A 147 6.89 13.19 1.58
C MET A 147 6.80 11.69 1.26
N ASN A 148 5.60 11.12 1.44
CA ASN A 148 5.38 9.70 1.22
C ASN A 148 5.60 9.31 -0.25
N ARG A 149 5.16 10.14 -1.21
CA ARG A 149 5.44 9.92 -2.63
C ARG A 149 6.93 9.96 -2.97
N VAL A 150 7.69 10.90 -2.40
CA VAL A 150 9.15 10.96 -2.61
C VAL A 150 9.81 9.69 -2.08
N LEU A 151 9.51 9.31 -0.84
CA LEU A 151 10.07 8.11 -0.22
C LEU A 151 9.72 6.86 -1.03
N LEU A 152 8.44 6.67 -1.37
CA LEU A 152 7.98 5.52 -2.13
C LEU A 152 8.55 5.50 -3.56
N ALA A 153 8.88 6.65 -4.16
CA ALA A 153 9.45 6.72 -5.51
C ALA A 153 10.91 6.27 -5.57
N MET A 154 11.63 6.36 -4.45
CA MET A 154 12.99 5.82 -4.36
C MET A 154 13.00 4.29 -4.42
N THR A 155 11.93 3.63 -3.97
CA THR A 155 11.82 2.17 -3.95
C THR A 155 11.89 1.52 -5.35
N PRO A 156 11.06 1.88 -6.34
CA PRO A 156 11.15 1.33 -7.69
C PRO A 156 12.45 1.73 -8.40
N ILE A 157 13.01 2.89 -8.10
CA ILE A 157 14.34 3.29 -8.63
C ILE A 157 15.41 2.32 -8.13
N GLY A 158 15.44 2.04 -6.82
CA GLY A 158 16.36 1.07 -6.24
C GLY A 158 16.19 -0.33 -6.85
N PHE A 159 14.94 -0.77 -7.06
CA PHE A 159 14.67 -2.03 -7.73
C PHE A 159 15.14 -2.05 -9.19
N GLY A 160 14.86 -1.00 -9.96
CA GLY A 160 15.29 -0.89 -11.34
C GLY A 160 16.82 -0.92 -11.48
N VAL A 161 17.54 -0.28 -10.56
CA VAL A 161 19.01 -0.31 -10.53
C VAL A 161 19.53 -1.71 -10.24
N ILE A 162 19.00 -2.39 -9.21
CA ILE A 162 19.42 -3.78 -8.88
C ILE A 162 19.11 -4.74 -10.04
N TYR A 163 17.93 -4.60 -10.65
CA TYR A 163 17.54 -5.42 -11.80
C TYR A 163 18.42 -5.16 -13.02
N LEU A 164 18.82 -3.91 -13.29
CA LEU A 164 19.75 -3.60 -14.37
C LEU A 164 21.11 -4.26 -14.14
N PHE A 165 21.59 -4.31 -12.89
CA PHE A 165 22.85 -4.97 -12.55
C PHE A 165 22.84 -6.47 -12.77
N SER A 166 21.67 -7.14 -12.70
CA SER A 166 21.62 -8.59 -12.98
C SER A 166 21.85 -8.95 -14.45
N PHE A 167 21.85 -7.98 -15.36
CA PHE A 167 22.20 -8.19 -16.78
C PHE A 167 23.68 -7.93 -17.09
N MET A 168 24.45 -7.41 -16.14
CA MET A 168 25.87 -7.15 -16.34
C MET A 168 26.68 -8.36 -15.89
N GLU A 169 27.41 -9.00 -16.82
CA GLU A 169 28.28 -10.15 -16.52
C GLU A 169 29.45 -9.74 -15.62
N ASP A 170 30.06 -8.59 -15.89
CA ASP A 170 31.12 -8.00 -15.07
C ASP A 170 30.62 -6.73 -14.37
N LEU A 171 30.29 -6.85 -13.09
CA LEU A 171 29.84 -5.71 -12.29
C LEU A 171 31.06 -4.93 -11.76
N PRO A 172 31.22 -3.63 -12.11
CA PRO A 172 32.28 -2.79 -11.57
C PRO A 172 32.35 -2.85 -10.03
N GLU A 173 33.56 -2.86 -9.48
CA GLU A 173 33.80 -3.06 -8.04
C GLU A 173 33.06 -2.04 -7.15
N ILE A 174 32.91 -0.80 -7.62
CA ILE A 174 32.16 0.25 -6.93
C ILE A 174 30.68 -0.14 -6.80
N LEU A 175 30.07 -0.69 -7.86
CA LEU A 175 28.67 -1.10 -7.85
C LEU A 175 28.46 -2.32 -6.94
N PHE A 176 29.40 -3.26 -6.94
CA PHE A 176 29.40 -4.38 -6.00
C PHE A 176 29.41 -3.89 -4.54
N ARG A 177 30.26 -2.92 -4.18
CA ARG A 177 30.28 -2.33 -2.83
C ARG A 177 28.96 -1.64 -2.47
N VAL A 178 28.32 -0.95 -3.42
CA VAL A 178 27.02 -0.30 -3.20
C VAL A 178 25.93 -1.35 -2.94
N VAL A 179 25.87 -2.42 -3.72
CA VAL A 179 24.91 -3.53 -3.52
C VAL A 179 25.16 -4.22 -2.17
N ALA A 180 26.43 -4.47 -1.82
CA ALA A 180 26.80 -5.07 -0.54
C ALA A 180 26.40 -4.17 0.65
N LEU A 181 26.62 -2.86 0.54
CA LEU A 181 26.18 -1.88 1.54
C LEU A 181 24.65 -1.84 1.65
N ALA A 182 23.93 -1.84 0.52
CA ALA A 182 22.47 -1.87 0.49
C ALA A 182 21.93 -3.17 1.11
N ALA A 183 22.58 -4.31 0.88
CA ALA A 183 22.23 -5.58 1.51
C ALA A 183 22.41 -5.53 3.03
N LYS A 184 23.49 -4.91 3.52
CA LYS A 184 23.74 -4.69 4.95
C LYS A 184 22.71 -3.74 5.58
N LEU A 185 22.31 -2.70 4.85
CA LEU A 185 21.30 -1.72 5.28
C LEU A 185 19.86 -2.16 5.01
N ARG A 186 19.63 -3.36 4.47
CA ARG A 186 18.30 -3.84 4.05
C ARG A 186 17.19 -3.64 5.11
N PRO A 187 17.39 -3.96 6.41
CA PRO A 187 16.37 -3.69 7.42
C PRO A 187 16.04 -2.20 7.56
N TRP A 188 17.06 -1.34 7.54
CA TRP A 188 16.91 0.11 7.60
C TRP A 188 16.23 0.69 6.38
N LEU A 189 16.57 0.19 5.19
CA LEU A 189 15.89 0.55 3.93
C LEU A 189 14.42 0.13 3.97
N PHE A 190 14.11 -1.06 4.48
CA PHE A 190 12.72 -1.51 4.65
C PHE A 190 11.96 -0.61 5.63
N MET A 191 12.56 -0.24 6.76
CA MET A 191 11.96 0.71 7.70
C MET A 191 11.69 2.08 7.04
N ALA A 192 12.71 2.64 6.38
CA ALA A 192 12.63 3.97 5.79
C ALA A 192 11.65 4.07 4.61
N PHE A 193 11.64 3.06 3.73
CA PHE A 193 10.92 3.10 2.45
C PHE A 193 9.63 2.28 2.42
N VAL A 194 9.32 1.53 3.48
CA VAL A 194 8.05 0.80 3.60
C VAL A 194 7.34 1.16 4.90
N LEU A 195 7.96 0.96 6.07
CA LEU A 195 7.26 1.17 7.34
C LEU A 195 6.87 2.62 7.58
N ILE A 196 7.79 3.57 7.33
CA ILE A 196 7.49 5.01 7.48
C ILE A 196 6.35 5.42 6.53
N PRO A 197 6.41 5.12 5.22
CA PRO A 197 5.29 5.30 4.29
C PRO A 197 3.95 4.72 4.73
N VAL A 198 3.94 3.47 5.22
CA VAL A 198 2.73 2.80 5.70
C VAL A 198 2.18 3.53 6.93
N SER A 199 3.04 3.85 7.90
CA SER A 199 2.69 4.60 9.11
C SER A 199 2.09 5.97 8.79
N MET A 200 2.70 6.75 7.90
CA MET A 200 2.16 8.04 7.45
C MET A 200 0.77 7.88 6.82
N THR A 201 0.60 6.85 5.99
CA THR A 201 -0.69 6.56 5.34
C THR A 201 -1.76 6.18 6.36
N MET A 202 -1.41 5.35 7.34
CA MET A 202 -2.29 4.98 8.44
C MET A 202 -2.69 6.19 9.29
N SER A 203 -1.74 7.09 9.59
CA SER A 203 -2.02 8.34 10.30
C SER A 203 -3.04 9.20 9.55
N LEU A 204 -2.90 9.35 8.23
CA LEU A 204 -3.87 10.07 7.40
C LEU A 204 -5.24 9.39 7.37
N LEU A 205 -5.29 8.06 7.25
CA LEU A 205 -6.54 7.30 7.30
C LEU A 205 -7.28 7.53 8.62
N TRP A 206 -6.55 7.46 9.74
CA TRP A 206 -7.10 7.71 11.07
C TRP A 206 -7.63 9.13 11.21
N LYS A 207 -6.80 10.14 10.91
CA LYS A 207 -7.19 11.55 11.01
C LYS A 207 -8.38 11.90 10.11
N THR A 208 -8.40 11.37 8.89
CA THR A 208 -9.52 11.59 7.96
C THR A 208 -10.82 11.00 8.50
N LYS A 209 -10.76 9.79 9.06
CA LYS A 209 -11.90 9.12 9.70
C LYS A 209 -12.45 9.96 10.87
N GLU A 210 -11.58 10.46 11.75
CA GLU A 210 -11.97 11.31 12.88
C GLU A 210 -12.60 12.64 12.42
N SER A 211 -12.01 13.31 11.43
CA SER A 211 -12.56 14.56 10.88
C SER A 211 -13.94 14.36 10.26
N ILE A 212 -14.18 13.23 9.57
CA ILE A 212 -15.52 12.88 9.07
C ILE A 212 -16.51 12.67 10.21
N LEU A 213 -16.13 11.91 11.26
CA LEU A 213 -16.99 11.71 12.42
C LEU A 213 -17.33 13.04 13.10
N ALA A 214 -16.34 13.89 13.34
CA ALA A 214 -16.54 15.22 13.91
C ALA A 214 -17.50 16.07 13.05
N SER A 215 -17.36 16.06 11.72
CA SER A 215 -18.26 16.79 10.83
C SER A 215 -19.72 16.30 10.92
N VAL A 216 -19.94 14.98 11.08
CA VAL A 216 -21.27 14.39 11.21
C VAL A 216 -21.92 14.74 12.54
N PHE A 217 -21.16 14.69 13.64
CA PHE A 217 -21.70 14.97 14.98
C PHE A 217 -21.86 16.46 15.29
N ASN A 218 -20.93 17.31 14.81
CA ASN A 218 -21.02 18.76 15.01
C ASN A 218 -22.03 19.44 14.08
N SER A 219 -22.41 18.83 12.95
CA SER A 219 -23.49 19.34 12.09
C SER A 219 -24.91 19.24 12.68
N ARG A 220 -25.06 18.65 13.87
CA ARG A 220 -26.33 18.49 14.59
C ARG A 220 -26.53 19.51 15.72
N GLN A 221 -25.63 20.47 15.88
CA GLN A 221 -25.78 21.65 16.76
C GLN A 221 -25.92 22.90 15.88
#